data_AF-A0A7W2AC51-F1
#
_entry.id   AF-A0A7W2AC51-F1
#
_cell.length_a   1.000
_cell.length_b   1.000
_cell.length_c   1.000
_cell.angle_alpha   90.00
_cell.angle_beta   90.00
_cell.angle_gamma   90.00
#
_symmetry.space_group_name_H-M   'P 1'
#
loop_
_entity.id
_entity.type
_entity.pdbx_description
1 polymer ?
#
loop_
_entity_poly.entity_id
_entity_poly.type
_entity_poly.pdbx_seq_one_letter_code
_entity_poly.pdbx_strand_id
1 'polypeptide(L)'
;MLKKTILALVLLPVLVFLFLWQVQPAWWQAAKSEWLADFNAERAEQAAQWRDRGLTFGRGNGQTACLEKALGDFDGCTGFECTVNHGRFLKACLETAEPDEGFCEEVPAFREEPTEDDKTWAKHACWERDIRGEGCRLLMRQQQLFCSGGIESPIEPAAS
;
A
#
# COMPACT_ATOMS: atom_id res chain seq x y z
N MET A 1 21.76 28.55 46.14
CA MET A 1 22.32 27.19 45.97
C MET A 1 21.33 26.27 45.23
N LEU A 2 20.08 26.14 45.68
CA LEU A 2 19.05 25.24 45.11
C LEU A 2 18.79 25.37 43.59
N LYS A 3 18.74 26.59 43.04
CA LYS A 3 18.48 26.83 41.60
C LYS A 3 19.59 26.27 40.69
N LYS A 4 20.86 26.31 41.14
CA LYS A 4 22.00 25.77 40.37
C LYS A 4 21.99 24.24 40.39
N THR A 5 21.59 23.65 41.52
CA THR A 5 21.44 22.19 41.67
C THR A 5 20.31 21.65 40.79
N ILE A 6 19.15 22.32 40.76
CA ILE A 6 18.03 21.95 39.88
C ILE A 6 18.42 22.10 38.41
N LEU A 7 19.11 23.19 38.05
CA LEU A 7 19.58 23.41 36.68
C LEU A 7 20.52 22.29 36.23
N ALA A 8 21.49 21.91 37.06
CA ALA A 8 22.41 20.82 36.76
C ALA A 8 21.69 19.47 36.60
N LEU A 9 20.71 19.15 37.45
CA LEU A 9 19.94 17.90 37.38
C LEU A 9 19.10 17.77 36.11
N VAL A 10 18.73 18.88 35.46
CA VAL A 10 17.98 18.86 34.19
C VAL A 10 18.91 18.95 32.99
N LEU A 11 19.91 19.83 33.03
CA LEU A 11 20.79 20.06 31.88
C LEU A 11 21.75 18.89 31.61
N LEU A 12 22.28 18.23 32.64
CA LEU A 12 23.17 17.08 32.45
C LEU A 12 22.51 15.92 31.70
N PRO A 13 21.34 15.40 32.11
CA PRO A 13 20.70 14.30 31.38
C PRO A 13 20.27 14.72 29.97
N VAL A 14 19.85 15.98 29.77
CA VAL A 14 19.54 16.50 28.42
C VAL A 14 20.78 16.50 27.53
N LEU A 15 21.92 16.98 28.04
CA LEU A 15 23.19 17.00 27.29
C LEU A 15 23.71 15.58 27.01
N VAL A 16 23.59 14.66 27.98
CA VAL A 16 23.95 13.25 27.79
C VAL A 16 23.06 12.59 26.73
N PHE A 17 21.75 12.85 26.76
CA PHE A 17 20.83 12.34 25.75
C PHE A 17 21.16 12.89 24.35
N LEU A 18 21.41 14.20 24.23
CA LEU A 18 21.81 14.81 22.95
C LEU A 18 23.14 14.25 22.45
N PHE A 19 24.11 14.02 23.34
CA PHE A 19 25.39 13.40 22.98
C PHE A 19 25.19 11.96 22.50
N LEU A 20 24.44 11.14 23.24
CA LEU A 20 24.14 9.76 22.85
C LEU A 20 23.34 9.67 21.55
N TRP A 21 22.45 10.63 21.29
CA TRP A 21 21.70 10.74 20.03
C TRP A 21 22.62 11.03 18.83
N GLN A 22 23.66 11.84 19.02
CA GLN A 22 24.62 12.20 17.96
C GLN A 22 25.62 11.07 17.65
N VAL A 23 25.96 10.24 18.64
CA VAL A 23 27.04 9.25 18.50
C VAL A 23 26.67 8.04 17.62
N GLN A 24 25.39 7.89 17.21
CA GLN A 24 24.89 6.88 16.25
C GLN A 24 25.74 5.59 16.24
N PRO A 25 25.70 4.79 17.33
CA PRO A 25 26.69 3.76 17.58
C PRO A 25 26.80 2.78 16.41
N ALA A 26 28.01 2.35 16.05
CA ALA A 26 28.20 1.40 14.95
C ALA A 26 27.40 0.10 15.12
N TRP A 27 27.26 -0.39 16.36
CA TRP A 27 26.44 -1.56 16.69
C TRP A 27 24.95 -1.32 16.44
N TRP A 28 24.45 -0.10 16.63
CA TRP A 28 23.05 0.27 16.36
C TRP A 28 22.79 0.34 14.85
N GLN A 29 23.74 0.85 14.07
CA GLN A 29 23.62 0.85 12.60
C GLN A 29 23.63 -0.57 12.02
N ALA A 30 24.51 -1.44 12.54
CA ALA A 30 24.56 -2.83 12.13
C ALA A 30 23.24 -3.56 12.47
N ALA A 31 22.77 -3.47 13.71
CA ALA A 31 21.50 -4.08 14.13
C ALA A 31 20.30 -3.56 13.32
N LYS A 32 20.26 -2.25 13.03
CA LYS A 32 19.24 -1.65 12.18
C LYS A 32 19.29 -2.18 10.75
N SER A 33 20.49 -2.33 10.18
CA SER A 33 20.65 -2.80 8.79
C SER A 33 20.21 -4.25 8.61
N GLU A 34 20.55 -5.13 9.57
CA GLU A 34 20.13 -6.54 9.57
C GLU A 34 18.61 -6.65 9.72
N TRP A 35 18.03 -5.97 10.72
CA TRP A 35 16.58 -5.93 10.90
C TRP A 35 15.84 -5.38 9.67
N LEU A 36 16.36 -4.33 9.03
CA LEU A 36 15.77 -3.78 7.80
C LEU A 36 15.86 -4.76 6.63
N ALA A 37 16.98 -5.48 6.50
CA ALA A 37 17.14 -6.47 5.44
C ALA A 37 16.12 -7.60 5.60
N ASP A 38 15.98 -8.15 6.81
CA ASP A 38 15.02 -9.21 7.12
C ASP A 38 13.58 -8.75 6.93
N PHE A 39 13.24 -7.57 7.45
CA PHE A 39 11.92 -6.97 7.27
C PHE A 39 11.58 -6.77 5.79
N ASN A 40 12.53 -6.27 4.98
CA ASN A 40 12.32 -6.08 3.55
C ASN A 40 12.19 -7.42 2.82
N ALA A 41 12.96 -8.43 3.18
CA ALA A 41 12.89 -9.76 2.60
C ALA A 41 11.50 -10.40 2.86
N GLU A 42 11.02 -10.34 4.10
CA GLU A 42 9.70 -10.84 4.48
C GLU A 42 8.59 -10.10 3.71
N ARG A 43 8.67 -8.77 3.63
CA ARG A 43 7.69 -7.96 2.88
C ARG A 43 7.71 -8.23 1.38
N ALA A 44 8.88 -8.51 0.81
CA ALA A 44 9.03 -8.89 -0.60
C ALA A 44 8.44 -10.27 -0.88
N GLU A 45 8.68 -11.24 0.01
CA GLU A 45 8.08 -12.58 -0.10
C GLU A 45 6.56 -12.51 -0.02
N GLN A 46 6.00 -11.83 0.98
CA GLN A 46 4.56 -11.63 1.07
C GLN A 46 4.00 -10.94 -0.17
N ALA A 47 4.68 -9.91 -0.69
CA ALA A 47 4.27 -9.25 -1.93
C ALA A 47 4.23 -10.22 -3.13
N ALA A 48 5.23 -11.08 -3.26
CA ALA A 48 5.29 -12.10 -4.31
C ALA A 48 4.14 -13.10 -4.17
N GLN A 49 3.83 -13.57 -2.95
CA GLN A 49 2.72 -14.49 -2.71
C GLN A 49 1.35 -13.89 -3.08
N TRP A 50 1.11 -12.61 -2.77
CA TRP A 50 -0.15 -11.94 -3.16
C TRP A 50 -0.24 -11.69 -4.67
N ARG A 51 0.89 -11.37 -5.31
CA ARG A 51 0.98 -11.25 -6.77
C ARG A 51 0.69 -12.59 -7.44
N ASP A 52 1.33 -13.67 -7.00
CA ASP A 52 1.15 -15.00 -7.60
C ASP A 52 -0.29 -15.51 -7.44
N ARG A 53 -0.92 -15.27 -6.29
CA ARG A 53 -2.35 -15.53 -6.08
C ARG A 53 -3.23 -14.76 -7.05
N GLY A 54 -2.94 -13.48 -7.29
CA GLY A 54 -3.65 -12.64 -8.26
C GLY A 54 -3.51 -13.20 -9.67
N LEU A 55 -2.28 -13.39 -10.14
CA LEU A 55 -2.00 -13.94 -11.48
C LEU A 55 -2.69 -15.30 -11.68
N THR A 56 -2.61 -16.19 -10.68
CA THR A 56 -3.22 -17.51 -10.77
C THR A 56 -4.74 -17.45 -10.86
N PHE A 57 -5.38 -16.56 -10.09
CA PHE A 57 -6.82 -16.38 -10.16
C PHE A 57 -7.23 -15.75 -11.51
N GLY A 58 -6.50 -14.73 -11.99
CA GLY A 58 -6.79 -14.04 -13.24
C GLY A 58 -6.76 -14.97 -14.46
N ARG A 59 -5.78 -15.88 -14.55
CA ARG A 59 -5.67 -16.83 -15.70
C ARG A 59 -6.92 -17.68 -15.99
N GLY A 60 -7.84 -17.83 -15.03
CA GLY A 60 -9.07 -18.61 -15.20
C GLY A 60 -10.35 -17.83 -14.97
N ASN A 61 -10.29 -16.50 -14.85
CA ASN A 61 -11.43 -15.66 -14.48
C ASN A 61 -11.42 -14.33 -15.24
N GLY A 62 -12.59 -13.68 -15.29
CA GLY A 62 -12.77 -12.34 -15.83
C GLY A 62 -12.34 -11.22 -14.86
N GLN A 63 -12.22 -10.01 -15.39
CA GLN A 63 -11.86 -8.80 -14.64
C GLN A 63 -12.83 -8.48 -13.48
N THR A 64 -14.12 -8.70 -13.69
CA THR A 64 -15.20 -8.54 -12.71
C THR A 64 -15.00 -9.49 -11.54
N ALA A 65 -14.70 -10.76 -11.81
CA ALA A 65 -14.41 -11.75 -10.78
C ALA A 65 -13.14 -11.39 -9.98
N CYS A 66 -12.11 -10.82 -10.63
CA CYS A 66 -10.93 -10.29 -9.93
C CYS A 66 -11.30 -9.18 -8.94
N LEU A 67 -12.13 -8.21 -9.37
CA LEU A 67 -12.58 -7.10 -8.53
C LEU A 67 -13.44 -7.59 -7.38
N GLU A 68 -14.46 -8.41 -7.66
CA GLU A 68 -15.36 -8.98 -6.66
C GLU A 68 -14.59 -9.80 -5.62
N LYS A 69 -13.64 -10.62 -6.05
CA LYS A 69 -12.80 -11.38 -5.12
C LYS A 69 -11.94 -10.47 -4.24
N ALA A 70 -11.28 -9.47 -4.83
CA ALA A 70 -10.44 -8.55 -4.06
C ALA A 70 -11.25 -7.77 -3.02
N LEU A 71 -12.44 -7.32 -3.40
CA LEU A 71 -13.38 -6.57 -2.57
C LEU A 71 -14.02 -7.45 -1.49
N GLY A 72 -14.46 -8.66 -1.83
CA GLY A 72 -15.06 -9.62 -0.91
C GLY A 72 -14.06 -10.14 0.12
N ASP A 73 -12.84 -10.50 -0.30
CA ASP A 73 -11.80 -10.92 0.64
C ASP A 73 -11.30 -9.75 1.52
N PHE A 74 -11.48 -8.50 1.07
CA PHE A 74 -11.16 -7.30 1.84
C PHE A 74 -12.24 -6.97 2.89
N ASP A 75 -13.50 -7.35 2.70
CA ASP A 75 -14.57 -6.99 3.64
C ASP A 75 -14.31 -7.60 5.04
N GLY A 76 -14.46 -6.77 6.07
CA GLY A 76 -14.11 -7.12 7.44
C GLY A 76 -12.61 -7.12 7.74
N CYS A 77 -11.75 -6.86 6.76
CA CYS A 77 -10.32 -6.75 6.98
C CYS A 77 -9.91 -5.38 7.52
N THR A 78 -8.96 -5.37 8.45
CA THR A 78 -8.51 -4.14 9.13
C THR A 78 -7.00 -3.96 9.00
N GLY A 79 -6.57 -2.69 8.92
CA GLY A 79 -5.15 -2.33 8.91
C GLY A 79 -4.60 -2.07 7.51
N PHE A 80 -3.49 -1.32 7.47
CA PHE A 80 -2.87 -0.86 6.23
C PHE A 80 -2.37 -2.00 5.35
N GLU A 81 -1.74 -3.02 5.96
CA GLU A 81 -1.19 -4.15 5.21
C GLU A 81 -2.25 -4.92 4.44
N CYS A 82 -3.46 -5.01 5.00
CA CYS A 82 -4.55 -5.69 4.34
C CYS A 82 -4.93 -5.01 3.03
N THR A 83 -5.20 -3.70 3.06
CA THR A 83 -5.52 -2.93 1.86
C THR A 83 -4.43 -3.06 0.80
N VAL A 84 -3.15 -2.96 1.20
CA VAL A 84 -2.01 -3.09 0.29
C VAL A 84 -1.98 -4.47 -0.36
N ASN A 85 -2.21 -5.52 0.42
CA ASN A 85 -2.16 -6.90 -0.04
C ASN A 85 -3.30 -7.22 -1.02
N HIS A 86 -4.54 -6.78 -0.74
CA HIS A 86 -5.66 -6.94 -1.68
C HIS A 86 -5.49 -6.06 -2.94
N GLY A 87 -4.87 -4.88 -2.82
CA GLY A 87 -4.50 -4.07 -3.98
C GLY A 87 -3.48 -4.76 -4.89
N ARG A 88 -2.46 -5.40 -4.29
CA ARG A 88 -1.47 -6.22 -5.03
C ARG A 88 -2.12 -7.41 -5.73
N PHE A 89 -3.01 -8.11 -5.02
CA PHE A 89 -3.79 -9.19 -5.60
C PHE A 89 -4.61 -8.70 -6.81
N LEU A 90 -5.41 -7.65 -6.63
CA LEU A 90 -6.29 -7.12 -7.67
C LEU A 90 -5.50 -6.70 -8.90
N LYS A 91 -4.42 -5.92 -8.71
CA LYS A 91 -3.55 -5.50 -9.81
C LYS A 91 -3.04 -6.69 -10.61
N ALA A 92 -2.46 -7.68 -9.92
CA ALA A 92 -1.90 -8.86 -10.55
C ALA A 92 -2.97 -9.74 -11.22
N CYS A 93 -4.17 -9.80 -10.65
CA CYS A 93 -5.30 -10.51 -11.22
C CYS A 93 -5.71 -9.91 -12.57
N LEU A 94 -5.91 -8.59 -12.61
CA LEU A 94 -6.30 -7.86 -13.82
C LEU A 94 -5.25 -7.92 -14.95
N GLU A 95 -3.97 -8.18 -14.64
CA GLU A 95 -2.92 -8.39 -15.65
C GLU A 95 -3.14 -9.65 -16.51
N THR A 96 -3.86 -10.65 -16.00
CA THR A 96 -4.04 -11.96 -16.66
C THR A 96 -5.49 -12.36 -16.87
N ALA A 97 -6.43 -11.57 -16.35
CA ALA A 97 -7.85 -11.81 -16.45
C ALA A 97 -8.36 -11.65 -17.89
N GLU A 98 -9.37 -12.45 -18.24
CA GLU A 98 -10.10 -12.26 -19.48
C GLU A 98 -10.88 -10.92 -19.43
N PRO A 99 -10.88 -10.12 -20.51
CA PRO A 99 -11.66 -8.89 -20.55
C PRO A 99 -13.16 -9.15 -20.39
N ASP A 100 -13.81 -8.44 -19.48
CA ASP A 100 -15.27 -8.49 -19.36
C ASP A 100 -15.90 -7.30 -20.07
N GLU A 101 -17.03 -7.54 -20.74
CA GLU A 101 -17.84 -6.48 -21.34
C GLU A 101 -18.32 -5.51 -20.24
N GLY A 102 -18.15 -4.20 -20.46
CA GLY A 102 -18.61 -3.17 -19.52
C GLY A 102 -17.73 -2.94 -18.29
N PHE A 103 -16.64 -3.71 -18.07
CA PHE A 103 -15.82 -3.58 -16.85
C PHE A 103 -15.27 -2.16 -16.59
N CYS A 104 -15.03 -1.40 -17.65
CA CYS A 104 -14.47 -0.05 -17.61
C CYS A 104 -15.43 1.05 -18.10
N GLU A 105 -16.69 0.73 -18.43
CA GLU A 105 -17.59 1.68 -19.11
C GLU A 105 -17.97 2.87 -18.23
N GLU A 106 -18.30 2.62 -16.96
CA GLU A 106 -18.70 3.64 -15.97
C GLU A 106 -17.55 4.02 -15.01
N VAL A 107 -16.31 3.73 -15.40
CA VAL A 107 -15.13 3.99 -14.58
C VAL A 107 -14.53 5.33 -15.00
N PRO A 108 -14.50 6.35 -14.10
CA PRO A 108 -13.95 7.66 -14.44
C PRO A 108 -12.45 7.56 -14.74
N ALA A 109 -11.94 8.40 -15.62
CA ALA A 109 -10.51 8.41 -15.96
C ALA A 109 -9.64 8.68 -14.72
N PHE A 110 -8.54 7.93 -14.58
CA PHE A 110 -7.61 8.05 -13.48
C PHE A 110 -6.87 9.40 -13.53
N ARG A 111 -6.77 10.02 -12.36
CA ARG A 111 -6.04 11.25 -12.12
C ARG A 111 -5.20 11.10 -10.85
N GLU A 112 -3.98 11.62 -10.86
CA GLU A 112 -3.10 11.55 -9.69
C GLU A 112 -3.77 12.21 -8.47
N GLU A 113 -4.31 13.42 -8.67
CA GLU A 113 -5.19 14.07 -7.71
C GLU A 113 -6.67 13.76 -8.04
N PRO A 114 -7.37 12.97 -7.20
CA PRO A 114 -8.77 12.63 -7.45
C PRO A 114 -9.68 13.84 -7.26
N THR A 115 -10.60 14.06 -8.19
CA THR A 115 -11.65 15.06 -8.02
C THR A 115 -12.76 14.57 -7.10
N GLU A 116 -13.68 15.46 -6.75
CA GLU A 116 -14.85 15.09 -5.94
C GLU A 116 -15.71 14.02 -6.62
N ASP A 117 -15.83 14.04 -7.95
CA ASP A 117 -16.52 12.99 -8.70
C ASP A 117 -15.83 11.62 -8.58
N ASP A 118 -14.48 11.57 -8.64
CA ASP A 118 -13.73 10.32 -8.46
C ASP A 118 -13.95 9.72 -7.06
N LYS A 119 -13.90 10.59 -6.05
CA LYS A 119 -14.13 10.20 -4.65
C LYS A 119 -15.57 9.72 -4.45
N THR A 120 -16.52 10.40 -5.09
CA THR A 120 -17.95 10.09 -5.02
C THR A 120 -18.25 8.76 -5.68
N TRP A 121 -17.71 8.52 -6.88
CA TRP A 121 -17.79 7.23 -7.57
C TRP A 121 -17.25 6.08 -6.71
N ALA A 122 -16.02 6.19 -6.22
CA ALA A 122 -15.42 5.14 -5.39
C ALA A 122 -16.21 4.90 -4.10
N LYS A 123 -16.74 5.96 -3.48
CA LYS A 123 -17.59 5.87 -2.29
C LYS A 123 -18.91 5.15 -2.59
N HIS A 124 -19.61 5.50 -3.67
CA HIS A 124 -20.87 4.86 -4.05
C HIS A 124 -20.67 3.40 -4.42
N ALA A 125 -19.63 3.07 -5.19
CA ALA A 125 -19.31 1.70 -5.55
C ALA A 125 -19.08 0.81 -4.31
N CYS A 126 -18.40 1.32 -3.29
CA CYS A 126 -18.22 0.62 -2.02
C CYS A 126 -19.52 0.50 -1.21
N TRP A 127 -20.33 1.56 -1.18
CA TRP A 127 -21.59 1.57 -0.43
C TRP A 127 -22.63 0.62 -1.04
N GLU A 128 -22.79 0.60 -2.36
CA GLU A 128 -23.73 -0.28 -3.07
C GLU A 128 -23.41 -1.77 -2.85
N ARG A 129 -22.14 -2.09 -2.58
CA ARG A 129 -21.66 -3.45 -2.29
C ARG A 129 -21.67 -3.80 -0.79
N ASP A 130 -22.12 -2.88 0.06
CA ASP A 130 -22.08 -2.99 1.53
C ASP A 130 -20.66 -3.27 2.10
N ILE A 131 -19.62 -2.80 1.41
CA ILE A 131 -18.24 -3.02 1.82
C ILE A 131 -17.79 -1.88 2.73
N ARG A 132 -17.39 -2.25 3.94
CA ARG A 132 -16.95 -1.29 4.96
C ARG A 132 -15.43 -1.08 4.90
N GLY A 133 -15.00 0.11 5.26
CA GLY A 133 -13.58 0.45 5.42
C GLY A 133 -13.01 1.30 4.29
N GLU A 134 -12.07 2.17 4.66
CA GLU A 134 -11.43 3.12 3.75
C GLU A 134 -10.61 2.44 2.64
N GLY A 135 -10.20 1.18 2.85
CA GLY A 135 -9.45 0.40 1.86
C GLY A 135 -10.26 0.04 0.61
N CYS A 136 -11.60 -0.04 0.70
CA CYS A 136 -12.42 -0.31 -0.49
C CYS A 136 -12.25 0.78 -1.55
N ARG A 137 -12.22 2.06 -1.14
CA ARG A 137 -12.02 3.18 -2.08
C ARG A 137 -10.67 3.07 -2.78
N LEU A 138 -9.63 2.60 -2.09
CA LEU A 138 -8.31 2.38 -2.68
C LEU A 138 -8.32 1.24 -3.72
N LEU A 139 -9.07 0.17 -3.47
CA LEU A 139 -9.28 -0.90 -4.46
C LEU A 139 -10.06 -0.39 -5.69
N MET A 140 -11.06 0.46 -5.49
CA MET A 140 -11.77 1.12 -6.60
C MET A 140 -10.83 2.02 -7.41
N ARG A 141 -9.90 2.74 -6.76
CA ARG A 141 -8.86 3.51 -7.48
C ARG A 141 -7.91 2.62 -8.29
N GLN A 142 -7.69 1.38 -7.87
CA GLN A 142 -6.89 0.41 -8.64
C GLN A 142 -7.63 -0.04 -9.92
N GLN A 143 -8.95 -0.23 -9.87
CA GLN A 143 -9.77 -0.44 -11.08
C GLN A 143 -9.70 0.81 -11.98
N GLN A 144 -9.86 2.00 -11.41
CA GLN A 144 -9.75 3.28 -12.11
C GLN A 144 -8.44 3.37 -12.92
N LEU A 145 -7.33 3.06 -12.26
CA LEU A 145 -6.00 3.06 -12.85
C LEU A 145 -5.88 2.03 -13.99
N PHE A 146 -6.36 0.80 -13.77
CA PHE A 146 -6.33 -0.25 -14.79
C PHE A 146 -7.13 0.15 -16.04
N CYS A 147 -8.35 0.64 -15.86
CA CYS A 147 -9.23 1.07 -16.94
C CYS A 147 -8.70 2.28 -17.73
N SER A 148 -7.78 3.03 -17.12
CA SER A 148 -7.13 4.18 -17.77
C SER A 148 -5.82 3.83 -18.49
N GLY A 149 -5.46 2.54 -18.57
CA GLY A 149 -4.20 2.09 -19.19
C GLY A 149 -2.98 2.17 -18.27
N GLY A 150 -3.16 2.43 -16.97
CA GLY A 150 -2.07 2.59 -16.00
C GLY A 150 -1.48 4.00 -15.95
N ILE A 151 -0.43 4.18 -15.14
CA ILE A 151 0.47 5.33 -15.25
C ILE A 151 1.63 4.82 -16.09
N GLU A 152 1.88 5.40 -17.27
CA GLU A 152 3.13 5.15 -18.01
C GLU A 152 4.29 5.40 -17.04
N SER A 153 5.04 4.34 -16.72
CA SER A 153 6.18 4.46 -15.82
C SER A 153 7.34 5.11 -16.58
N PRO A 154 7.86 6.26 -16.15
CA PRO A 154 9.13 6.78 -16.67
C PRO A 154 10.28 5.98 -16.02
N ILE A 155 10.37 4.69 -16.33
CA ILE A 155 11.53 3.88 -15.98
C ILE A 155 12.07 3.28 -17.27
N GLU A 156 13.02 4.02 -17.83
CA GLU A 156 13.97 3.56 -18.83
C GLU A 156 14.63 2.26 -18.34
N PRO A 157 14.74 1.20 -19.16
CA PRO A 157 15.37 -0.03 -18.73
C PRO A 157 16.85 0.25 -18.41
N ALA A 158 17.31 -0.24 -17.25
CA ALA A 158 18.73 -0.27 -16.92
C ALA A 158 19.45 -1.04 -18.04
N ALA A 159 20.30 -0.34 -18.78
CA ALA A 159 21.13 -0.90 -19.82
C ALA A 159 21.96 -2.06 -19.26
N SER A 160 21.86 -3.20 -19.93
CA SER A 160 22.71 -4.38 -19.79
C SER A 160 24.15 -4.11 -20.21
#